data_AF-A0A2E8YKM5-F1
#
_entry.id   AF-A0A2E8YKM5-F1
#
_cell.length_a   1.000
_cell.length_b   1.000
_cell.length_c   1.000
_cell.angle_alpha   90.00
_cell.angle_beta   90.00
_cell.angle_gamma   90.00
#
_symmetry.space_group_name_H-M   'P 1'
#
loop_
_entity.id
_entity.type
_entity.pdbx_description
1 polymer ?
#
loop_
_entity_poly.entity_id
_entity_poly.type
_entity_poly.pdbx_seq_one_letter_code
_entity_poly.pdbx_strand_id
1 'polypeptide(L)'
;MADAKRDVNGWVRNPGYEIGFDVIPAAVRVVFGGVDVGESSAARVMYELGHAPVYYLPQQDVDMRFLDSTDLTTYCPYKGHASYWSVRAGGQCRENAIWAYPTPHPQLAHIEGYLGFYWGRMDVWFEDGVQVEGPREIPGRIDTTTQLKAMFPALAAQWHPSRNAGAAPYEFAPYSDELIWWQDDSGREWQARIRDRVLEMSTLRADGDANPYG
;
A
#
# COMPACT_ATOMS: atom_id res chain seq x y z
N MET A 1 -3.98 -4.69 31.43
CA MET A 1 -2.62 -4.86 30.86
C MET A 1 -2.82 -5.14 29.38
N ALA A 2 -2.41 -4.22 28.50
CA ALA A 2 -2.58 -4.38 27.07
C ALA A 2 -1.68 -5.52 26.60
N ASP A 3 -2.27 -6.52 25.96
CA ASP A 3 -1.58 -7.65 25.37
C ASP A 3 -0.70 -7.12 24.24
N ALA A 4 0.62 -7.08 24.46
CA ALA A 4 1.56 -6.71 23.41
C ALA A 4 1.46 -7.81 22.35
N LYS A 5 0.78 -7.54 21.23
CA LYS A 5 0.82 -8.38 20.03
C LYS A 5 2.30 -8.65 19.76
N ARG A 6 2.73 -9.89 20.01
CA ARG A 6 4.10 -10.30 19.69
C ARG A 6 4.28 -10.15 18.19
N ASP A 7 5.39 -9.58 17.77
CA ASP A 7 5.80 -9.53 16.38
C ASP A 7 6.06 -10.97 15.90
N VAL A 8 5.01 -11.60 15.36
CA VAL A 8 5.07 -12.96 14.86
C VAL A 8 5.64 -12.95 13.45
N ASN A 9 6.80 -13.57 13.27
CA ASN A 9 7.39 -13.77 11.95
C ASN A 9 6.51 -14.69 11.10
N GLY A 10 5.93 -14.14 10.03
CA GLY A 10 5.01 -14.81 9.11
C GLY A 10 5.65 -15.97 8.35
N TRP A 11 6.96 -15.88 8.05
CA TRP A 11 7.70 -16.93 7.33
C TRP A 11 7.78 -18.25 8.09
N VAL A 12 7.73 -18.22 9.42
CA VAL A 12 7.71 -19.44 10.24
C VAL A 12 6.39 -20.20 10.08
N ARG A 13 5.28 -19.48 9.90
CA ARG A 13 3.94 -20.07 9.77
C ARG A 13 3.59 -20.40 8.33
N ASN A 14 4.07 -19.59 7.39
CA ASN A 14 3.82 -19.75 5.97
C ASN A 14 5.13 -19.55 5.18
N PRO A 15 6.02 -20.57 5.17
CA PRO A 15 7.31 -20.47 4.49
C PRO A 15 7.19 -20.37 2.96
N GLY A 16 6.03 -20.72 2.40
CA GLY A 16 5.73 -20.59 0.97
C GLY A 16 5.05 -19.28 0.58
N TYR A 17 4.95 -18.30 1.48
CA TYR A 17 4.41 -16.98 1.12
C TYR A 17 5.33 -16.31 0.10
N GLU A 18 4.76 -15.73 -0.96
CA GLU A 18 5.54 -15.09 -2.01
C GLU A 18 5.32 -13.57 -2.00
N ILE A 19 6.44 -12.84 -1.96
CA ILE A 19 6.49 -11.40 -2.19
C ILE A 19 7.48 -11.19 -3.35
N GLY A 20 6.98 -10.67 -4.46
CA GLY A 20 7.79 -10.31 -5.62
C GLY A 20 8.40 -8.92 -5.46
N PHE A 21 9.59 -8.71 -6.02
CA PHE A 21 10.26 -7.42 -6.01
C PHE A 21 11.09 -7.24 -7.29
N ASP A 22 10.38 -6.95 -8.37
CA ASP A 22 10.90 -7.00 -9.73
C ASP A 22 11.36 -5.62 -10.23
N VAL A 23 12.27 -5.63 -11.20
CA VAL A 23 12.77 -4.42 -11.85
C VAL A 23 11.68 -3.84 -12.76
N ILE A 24 11.48 -2.52 -12.69
CA ILE A 24 10.67 -1.81 -13.66
C ILE A 24 11.59 -1.42 -14.83
N PRO A 25 11.34 -1.89 -16.07
CA PRO A 25 12.19 -1.56 -17.23
C PRO A 25 11.82 -0.18 -17.81
N ALA A 26 11.73 0.84 -16.94
CA ALA A 26 11.42 2.22 -17.26
C ALA A 26 12.00 3.16 -16.19
N ALA A 27 12.30 4.40 -16.55
CA ALA A 27 12.57 5.46 -15.58
C ALA A 27 11.24 5.89 -14.93
N VAL A 28 11.13 5.71 -13.61
CA VAL A 28 9.94 6.07 -12.84
C VAL A 28 10.17 7.42 -12.18
N ARG A 29 9.25 8.37 -12.40
CA ARG A 29 9.25 9.68 -11.74
C ARG A 29 7.96 9.89 -10.97
N VAL A 30 8.06 10.47 -9.78
CA VAL A 30 6.93 10.74 -8.87
C VAL A 30 6.88 12.22 -8.48
N VAL A 31 5.69 12.80 -8.59
CA VAL A 31 5.43 14.24 -8.36
C VAL A 31 4.46 14.43 -7.20
N PHE A 32 4.77 15.41 -6.34
CA PHE A 32 3.87 15.89 -5.30
C PHE A 32 4.01 17.40 -5.12
N GLY A 33 2.89 18.12 -5.00
CA GLY A 33 2.88 19.58 -4.87
C GLY A 33 3.50 20.29 -6.08
N GLY A 34 3.46 19.68 -7.27
CA GLY A 34 4.12 20.19 -8.47
C GLY A 34 5.66 20.08 -8.45
N VAL A 35 6.23 19.30 -7.53
CA VAL A 35 7.67 19.09 -7.38
C VAL A 35 8.00 17.61 -7.62
N ASP A 36 9.10 17.35 -8.32
CA ASP A 36 9.66 16.00 -8.46
C ASP A 36 10.23 15.55 -7.10
N VAL A 37 9.57 14.57 -6.48
CA VAL A 37 10.01 14.01 -5.20
C VAL A 37 11.06 12.93 -5.41
N GLY A 38 11.04 12.24 -6.55
CA GLY A 38 12.05 11.27 -6.93
C GLY A 38 11.93 10.86 -8.39
N GLU A 39 13.06 10.43 -8.95
CA GLU A 39 13.14 9.86 -10.29
C GLU A 39 14.23 8.78 -10.32
N SER A 40 13.89 7.57 -10.76
CA SER A 40 14.81 6.44 -10.74
C SER A 40 14.64 5.54 -11.95
N SER A 41 15.77 5.17 -12.57
CA SER A 41 15.86 4.05 -13.54
C SER A 41 16.14 2.70 -12.87
N ALA A 42 16.29 2.69 -11.55
CA ALA A 42 16.45 1.51 -10.71
C ALA A 42 15.21 1.26 -9.83
N ALA A 43 14.08 1.87 -10.19
CA ALA A 43 12.81 1.64 -9.52
C ALA A 43 12.39 0.17 -9.63
N ARG A 44 11.73 -0.30 -8.58
CA ARG A 44 11.22 -1.65 -8.46
C ARG A 44 9.74 -1.64 -8.14
N VAL A 45 9.09 -2.73 -8.50
CA VAL A 45 7.69 -2.96 -8.21
C VAL A 45 7.58 -4.17 -7.28
N MET A 46 6.92 -3.96 -6.13
CA MET A 46 6.64 -5.00 -5.17
C MET A 46 5.26 -5.60 -5.46
N TYR A 47 5.19 -6.93 -5.38
CA TYR A 47 3.97 -7.70 -5.49
C TYR A 47 3.78 -8.52 -4.22
N GLU A 48 2.58 -8.45 -3.66
CA GLU A 48 2.21 -9.24 -2.50
C GLU A 48 0.75 -9.68 -2.67
N LEU A 49 0.48 -10.94 -2.35
CA LEU A 49 -0.86 -11.52 -2.48
C LEU A 49 -1.90 -10.67 -1.74
N GLY A 50 -2.96 -10.27 -2.44
CA GLY A 50 -4.03 -9.42 -1.90
C GLY A 50 -3.76 -7.91 -1.98
N HIS A 51 -2.60 -7.47 -2.49
CA HIS A 51 -2.25 -6.05 -2.59
C HIS A 51 -2.07 -5.61 -4.06
N ALA A 52 -2.31 -4.33 -4.32
CA ALA A 52 -1.87 -3.72 -5.57
C ALA A 52 -0.34 -3.67 -5.64
N PRO A 53 0.22 -3.63 -6.86
CA PRO A 53 1.64 -3.35 -7.04
C PRO A 53 2.03 -2.05 -6.36
N VAL A 54 3.22 -2.01 -5.76
CA VAL A 54 3.75 -0.80 -5.13
C VAL A 54 5.08 -0.44 -5.75
N TYR A 55 5.26 0.83 -6.12
CA TYR A 55 6.55 1.33 -6.58
C TYR A 55 7.46 1.63 -5.40
N TYR A 56 8.68 1.14 -5.55
CA TYR A 56 9.79 1.34 -4.64
C TYR A 56 10.93 2.00 -5.39
N LEU A 57 11.35 3.17 -4.92
CA LEU A 57 12.54 3.84 -5.45
C LEU A 57 13.71 3.64 -4.46
N PRO A 58 14.95 3.44 -4.95
CA PRO A 58 16.13 3.52 -4.09
C PRO A 58 16.16 4.86 -3.36
N GLN A 59 16.48 4.87 -2.07
CA GLN A 59 16.48 6.10 -1.26
C GLN A 59 17.37 7.20 -1.85
N GLN A 60 18.47 6.83 -2.49
CA GLN A 60 19.41 7.77 -3.13
C GLN A 60 18.81 8.51 -4.34
N ASP A 61 17.73 8.00 -4.92
CA ASP A 61 17.02 8.57 -6.06
C ASP A 61 15.78 9.39 -5.62
N VAL A 62 15.57 9.53 -4.31
CA VAL A 62 14.49 10.30 -3.70
C VAL A 62 15.08 11.53 -3.02
N ASP A 63 14.49 12.69 -3.29
CA ASP A 63 14.92 13.93 -2.68
C ASP A 63 14.39 14.04 -1.24
N MET A 64 15.20 13.53 -0.32
CA MET A 64 14.89 13.46 1.11
C MET A 64 14.60 14.83 1.74
N ARG A 65 14.92 15.96 1.08
CA ARG A 65 14.60 17.31 1.58
C ARG A 65 13.09 17.58 1.65
N PHE A 66 12.29 16.83 0.89
CA PHE A 66 10.83 16.92 0.93
C PHE A 66 10.19 15.95 1.93
N LEU A 67 10.98 15.16 2.67
CA LEU A 67 10.49 14.08 3.53
C LEU A 67 10.73 14.42 5.01
N ASP A 68 9.62 14.54 5.75
CA ASP A 68 9.63 14.67 7.22
C ASP A 68 9.47 13.27 7.84
N SER A 69 10.47 12.80 8.60
CA SER A 69 10.34 11.55 9.36
C SER A 69 9.21 11.65 10.39
N THR A 70 8.52 10.54 10.63
CA THR A 70 7.42 10.46 11.60
C THR A 70 7.73 9.44 12.70
N ASP A 71 7.01 9.54 13.82
CA ASP A 71 7.08 8.55 14.91
C ASP A 71 6.27 7.27 14.58
N LEU A 72 5.56 7.24 13.45
CA LEU A 72 4.77 6.09 13.04
C LEU A 72 5.69 4.92 12.66
N THR A 73 5.42 3.78 13.28
CA THR A 73 5.96 2.49 12.85
C THR A 73 4.86 1.44 12.86
N THR A 74 4.92 0.53 11.89
CA THR A 74 4.03 -0.63 11.81
C THR A 74 4.86 -1.89 11.69
N TYR A 75 4.33 -3.01 12.18
CA TYR A 75 4.96 -4.31 12.03
C TYR A 75 4.23 -5.12 10.95
N CYS A 76 4.98 -5.57 9.94
CA CYS A 76 4.53 -6.53 8.94
C CYS A 76 5.16 -7.90 9.23
N PRO A 77 4.37 -8.98 9.39
CA PRO A 77 4.88 -10.33 9.63
C PRO A 77 5.91 -10.83 8.61
N TYR A 78 5.86 -10.35 7.36
CA TYR A 78 6.72 -10.81 6.28
C TYR A 78 7.87 -9.84 5.96
N LYS A 79 7.70 -8.54 6.23
CA LYS A 79 8.67 -7.51 5.84
C LYS A 79 9.43 -6.91 7.02
N GLY A 80 8.94 -7.05 8.26
CA GLY A 80 9.55 -6.45 9.45
C GLY A 80 8.91 -5.11 9.84
N HIS A 81 9.67 -4.28 10.55
CA HIS A 81 9.20 -2.96 10.99
C HIS A 81 9.33 -1.92 9.88
N ALA A 82 8.22 -1.24 9.59
CA ALA A 82 8.21 -0.11 8.68
C ALA A 82 8.46 1.20 9.44
N SER A 83 9.18 2.12 8.80
CA SER A 83 9.27 3.54 9.17
C SER A 83 8.57 4.39 8.12
N TYR A 84 7.99 5.52 8.52
CA TYR A 84 7.17 6.35 7.65
C TYR A 84 7.66 7.80 7.58
N TRP A 85 7.47 8.40 6.41
CA TRP A 85 7.73 9.81 6.13
C TRP A 85 6.47 10.49 5.60
N SER A 86 6.27 11.73 6.03
CA SER A 86 5.33 12.66 5.41
C SER A 86 6.04 13.43 4.30
N VAL A 87 5.35 13.68 3.19
CA VAL A 87 5.91 14.46 2.08
C VAL A 87 5.42 15.90 2.16
N ARG A 88 6.34 16.86 2.09
CA ARG A 88 6.09 18.29 2.12
C ARG A 88 6.74 18.97 0.92
N ALA A 89 5.91 19.36 -0.06
CA ALA A 89 6.36 20.09 -1.25
C ALA A 89 5.23 20.98 -1.78
N GLY A 90 5.58 22.05 -2.50
CA GLY A 90 4.59 22.94 -3.13
C GLY A 90 3.59 23.60 -2.17
N GLY A 91 3.96 23.79 -0.90
CA GLY A 91 3.05 24.28 0.15
C GLY A 91 2.02 23.25 0.64
N GLN A 92 2.10 22.00 0.19
CA GLN A 92 1.24 20.89 0.58
C GLN A 92 1.97 19.94 1.52
N CYS A 93 1.21 19.19 2.30
CA CYS A 93 1.74 18.17 3.21
C CYS A 93 0.85 16.92 3.13
N ARG A 94 1.48 15.77 2.90
CA ARG A 94 0.79 14.48 2.91
C ARG A 94 1.43 13.58 3.95
N GLU A 95 0.62 13.23 4.95
CA GLU A 95 1.09 12.46 6.10
C GLU A 95 1.39 11.00 5.71
N ASN A 96 2.47 10.44 6.28
CA ASN A 96 2.82 9.01 6.18
C ASN A 96 2.74 8.43 4.76
N ALA A 97 3.16 9.22 3.76
CA ALA A 97 2.93 8.92 2.35
C ALA A 97 3.97 7.98 1.74
N ILE A 98 5.11 7.86 2.41
CA ILE A 98 6.25 7.04 2.00
C ILE A 98 6.63 6.18 3.21
N TRP A 99 7.06 4.94 2.96
CA TRP A 99 7.59 4.06 3.99
C TRP A 99 8.82 3.31 3.52
N ALA A 100 9.54 2.71 4.47
CA ALA A 100 10.68 1.85 4.21
C ALA A 100 10.74 0.73 5.24
N TYR A 101 11.50 -0.31 4.95
CA TYR A 101 11.88 -1.34 5.92
C TYR A 101 13.39 -1.21 6.18
N PRO A 102 13.81 -0.53 7.27
CA PRO A 102 15.23 -0.36 7.58
C PRO A 102 15.91 -1.66 8.01
N THR A 103 15.13 -2.58 8.57
CA THR A 103 15.60 -3.89 9.05
C THR A 103 14.66 -5.00 8.58
N PRO A 104 14.61 -5.26 7.26
CA PRO A 104 13.68 -6.24 6.72
C PRO A 104 14.03 -7.66 7.18
N HIS A 105 13.05 -8.57 7.14
CA HIS A 105 13.33 -9.98 7.39
C HIS A 105 14.33 -10.55 6.35
N PRO A 106 15.15 -11.55 6.71
CA PRO A 106 16.20 -12.08 5.82
C PRO A 106 15.71 -12.50 4.43
N GLN A 107 14.48 -13.01 4.34
CA GLN A 107 13.83 -13.41 3.09
C GLN A 107 13.64 -12.23 2.11
N LEU A 108 13.55 -11.01 2.63
CA LEU A 108 13.38 -9.77 1.89
C LEU A 108 14.52 -8.78 2.15
N ALA A 109 15.71 -9.25 2.52
CA ALA A 109 16.86 -8.37 2.78
C ALA A 109 17.16 -7.41 1.61
N HIS A 110 16.84 -7.81 0.38
CA HIS A 110 17.06 -7.03 -0.83
C HIS A 110 16.14 -5.80 -1.00
N ILE A 111 15.14 -5.60 -0.13
CA ILE A 111 14.29 -4.39 -0.14
C ILE A 111 14.87 -3.27 0.75
N GLU A 112 15.92 -3.56 1.53
CA GLU A 112 16.62 -2.55 2.34
C GLU A 112 17.12 -1.41 1.46
N GLY A 113 16.98 -0.17 1.94
CA GLY A 113 17.40 1.02 1.20
C GLY A 113 16.43 1.48 0.10
N TYR A 114 15.26 0.85 -0.02
CA TYR A 114 14.19 1.32 -0.91
C TYR A 114 13.05 1.98 -0.11
N LEU A 115 12.46 3.01 -0.72
CA LEU A 115 11.30 3.72 -0.23
C LEU A 115 10.07 3.30 -1.05
N GLY A 116 9.06 2.75 -0.38
CA GLY A 116 7.75 2.44 -0.95
C GLY A 116 6.84 3.66 -0.87
N PHE A 117 6.02 3.87 -1.90
CA PHE A 117 5.14 5.02 -2.01
C PHE A 117 3.68 4.59 -2.07
N TYR A 118 2.82 5.24 -1.31
CA TYR A 118 1.38 5.08 -1.51
C TYR A 118 1.02 5.82 -2.78
N TRP A 119 0.61 5.07 -3.80
CA TRP A 119 0.38 5.60 -5.14
C TRP A 119 -0.51 6.83 -5.11
N GLY A 120 -1.69 6.68 -4.50
CA GLY A 120 -2.70 7.74 -4.54
C GLY A 120 -2.41 8.89 -3.57
N ARG A 121 -1.40 8.76 -2.70
CA ARG A 121 -0.91 9.86 -1.86
C ARG A 121 0.00 10.83 -2.61
N MET A 122 0.43 10.46 -3.81
CA MET A 122 1.20 11.31 -4.74
C MET A 122 0.26 11.89 -5.81
N ASP A 123 0.69 12.96 -6.47
CA ASP A 123 -0.16 13.66 -7.44
C ASP A 123 -0.14 12.99 -8.81
N VAL A 124 1.06 12.69 -9.32
CA VAL A 124 1.27 12.15 -10.67
C VAL A 124 2.49 11.26 -10.71
N TRP A 125 2.41 10.21 -11.52
CA TRP A 125 3.48 9.26 -11.80
C TRP A 125 3.79 9.21 -13.29
N PHE A 126 5.06 8.99 -13.62
CA PHE A 126 5.52 8.84 -15.00
C PHE A 126 6.41 7.61 -15.15
N GLU A 127 6.30 6.94 -16.29
CA GLU A 127 7.25 5.94 -16.78
C GLU A 127 7.82 6.41 -18.12
N ASP A 128 9.14 6.55 -18.22
CA ASP A 128 9.83 7.06 -19.42
C ASP A 128 9.24 8.38 -19.94
N GLY A 129 8.84 9.26 -19.02
CA GLY A 129 8.23 10.55 -19.33
C GLY A 129 6.74 10.50 -19.69
N VAL A 130 6.12 9.32 -19.75
CA VAL A 130 4.68 9.15 -20.00
C VAL A 130 3.93 9.03 -18.69
N GLN A 131 2.90 9.86 -18.49
CA GLN A 131 2.05 9.76 -17.31
C GLN A 131 1.33 8.40 -17.27
N VAL A 132 1.31 7.78 -16.09
CA VAL A 132 0.67 6.49 -15.84
C VAL A 132 -0.41 6.61 -14.77
N GLU A 133 -1.48 5.83 -14.90
CA GLU A 133 -2.67 5.89 -14.05
C GLU A 133 -2.67 4.85 -12.91
N GLY A 134 -1.70 3.94 -12.93
CA GLY A 134 -1.49 2.93 -11.89
C GLY A 134 -0.09 2.34 -11.97
N PRO A 135 0.35 1.68 -10.89
CA PRO A 135 1.64 1.01 -10.88
C PRO A 135 1.60 -0.20 -11.82
N ARG A 136 2.73 -0.48 -12.46
CA ARG A 136 2.91 -1.48 -13.50
C ARG A 136 2.55 -2.86 -12.99
N GLU A 137 1.62 -3.49 -13.70
CA GLU A 137 1.30 -4.89 -13.53
C GLU A 137 2.19 -5.75 -14.43
N ILE A 138 3.04 -6.61 -13.84
CA ILE A 138 3.82 -7.60 -14.61
C ILE A 138 2.98 -8.89 -14.72
N PRO A 139 2.59 -9.32 -15.94
CA PRO A 139 1.80 -10.53 -16.13
C PRO A 139 2.44 -11.77 -15.49
N GLY A 140 1.64 -12.57 -14.79
CA GLY A 140 2.10 -13.79 -14.11
C GLY A 140 2.77 -13.56 -12.76
N ARG A 141 2.87 -12.30 -12.29
CA ARG A 141 3.35 -11.95 -10.94
C ARG A 141 2.24 -11.53 -9.98
N ILE A 142 1.04 -11.27 -10.49
CA ILE A 142 -0.06 -10.70 -9.71
C ILE A 142 -1.30 -11.55 -9.89
N ASP A 143 -1.88 -11.98 -8.77
CA ASP A 143 -3.27 -12.41 -8.72
C ASP A 143 -4.14 -11.24 -8.22
N THR A 144 -4.52 -10.36 -9.15
CA THR A 144 -5.37 -9.19 -8.84
C THR A 144 -6.78 -9.62 -8.41
N THR A 145 -7.16 -10.89 -8.60
CA THR A 145 -8.48 -11.40 -8.18
C THR A 145 -8.67 -11.36 -6.66
N THR A 146 -7.60 -11.16 -5.90
CA THR A 146 -7.60 -11.13 -4.43
C THR A 146 -7.63 -9.71 -3.82
N GLN A 147 -7.63 -8.65 -4.64
CA GLN A 147 -7.66 -7.25 -4.17
C GLN A 147 -9.07 -6.82 -3.74
N LEU A 148 -9.20 -5.83 -2.84
CA LEU A 148 -10.51 -5.31 -2.38
C LEU A 148 -11.40 -4.88 -3.55
N LYS A 149 -10.86 -4.07 -4.48
CA LYS A 149 -11.61 -3.60 -5.64
C LYS A 149 -12.07 -4.73 -6.55
N ALA A 150 -11.24 -5.76 -6.71
CA ALA A 150 -11.55 -6.91 -7.56
C ALA A 150 -12.60 -7.84 -6.92
N MET A 151 -12.46 -8.13 -5.63
CA MET A 151 -13.34 -9.05 -4.91
C MET A 151 -14.66 -8.39 -4.48
N PHE A 152 -14.63 -7.11 -4.11
CA PHE A 152 -15.76 -6.38 -3.53
C PHE A 152 -15.97 -5.03 -4.24
N PRO A 153 -16.27 -5.00 -5.55
CA PRO A 153 -16.41 -3.76 -6.31
C PRO A 153 -17.51 -2.83 -5.78
N ALA A 154 -18.61 -3.40 -5.28
CA ALA A 154 -19.69 -2.62 -4.65
C ALA A 154 -19.25 -1.96 -3.34
N LEU A 155 -18.36 -2.60 -2.58
CA LEU A 155 -17.78 -1.99 -1.38
C LEU A 155 -16.79 -0.90 -1.76
N ALA A 156 -15.92 -1.18 -2.74
CA ALA A 156 -14.95 -0.20 -3.24
C ALA A 156 -15.63 1.05 -3.82
N ALA A 157 -16.86 0.94 -4.34
CA ALA A 157 -17.65 2.09 -4.80
C ALA A 157 -18.05 3.05 -3.64
N GLN A 158 -18.08 2.57 -2.41
CA GLN A 158 -18.39 3.37 -1.21
C GLN A 158 -17.13 4.00 -0.60
N TRP A 159 -15.99 3.92 -1.27
CA TRP A 159 -14.79 4.60 -0.82
C TRP A 159 -14.99 6.10 -0.87
N HIS A 160 -14.70 6.80 0.22
CA HIS A 160 -14.92 8.24 0.24
C HIS A 160 -14.05 8.94 -0.83
N PRO A 161 -14.62 9.83 -1.67
CA PRO A 161 -13.92 10.40 -2.83
C PRO A 161 -12.71 11.27 -2.49
N SER A 162 -12.69 11.97 -1.33
CA SER A 162 -11.62 12.91 -0.98
C SER A 162 -11.01 12.79 0.42
N ARG A 163 -11.65 12.08 1.38
CA ARG A 163 -11.19 12.06 2.78
C ARG A 163 -10.08 11.06 3.09
N ASN A 164 -9.76 10.16 2.17
CA ASN A 164 -8.77 9.11 2.40
C ASN A 164 -7.32 9.53 2.12
N ALA A 165 -7.05 10.84 2.18
CA ALA A 165 -5.72 11.41 1.96
C ALA A 165 -5.05 10.89 0.67
N GLY A 166 -5.82 10.59 -0.36
CA GLY A 166 -5.33 10.04 -1.62
C GLY A 166 -5.25 8.52 -1.68
N ALA A 167 -5.40 7.79 -0.56
CA ALA A 167 -5.45 6.34 -0.60
C ALA A 167 -6.62 5.84 -1.46
N ALA A 168 -6.39 4.81 -2.26
CA ALA A 168 -7.34 4.28 -3.23
C ALA A 168 -7.72 2.81 -2.90
N PRO A 169 -8.96 2.36 -3.22
CA PRO A 169 -9.45 1.03 -2.82
C PRO A 169 -8.60 -0.14 -3.29
N TYR A 170 -7.94 -0.01 -4.44
CA TYR A 170 -7.11 -1.07 -5.01
C TYR A 170 -5.81 -1.28 -4.22
N GLU A 171 -5.36 -0.30 -3.44
CA GLU A 171 -4.13 -0.39 -2.63
C GLU A 171 -4.26 -1.37 -1.46
N PHE A 172 -5.47 -1.86 -1.17
CA PHE A 172 -5.75 -2.63 0.03
C PHE A 172 -6.34 -4.01 -0.26
N ALA A 173 -5.93 -4.98 0.56
CA ALA A 173 -6.58 -6.27 0.66
C ALA A 173 -7.96 -6.15 1.34
N PRO A 174 -8.94 -7.02 1.02
CA PRO A 174 -10.26 -7.00 1.64
C PRO A 174 -10.26 -7.13 3.16
N TYR A 175 -9.24 -7.77 3.74
CA TYR A 175 -9.15 -8.03 5.18
C TYR A 175 -8.16 -7.12 5.90
N SER A 176 -7.80 -5.99 5.28
CA SER A 176 -6.95 -4.97 5.90
C SER A 176 -7.59 -4.38 7.17
N ASP A 177 -6.77 -4.14 8.20
CA ASP A 177 -7.16 -3.44 9.43
C ASP A 177 -7.16 -1.89 9.28
N GLU A 178 -6.87 -1.38 8.07
CA GLU A 178 -6.82 0.05 7.76
C GLU A 178 -8.16 0.76 7.99
N LEU A 179 -8.12 1.87 8.73
CA LEU A 179 -9.28 2.70 9.06
C LEU A 179 -9.46 3.78 8.00
N ILE A 180 -10.51 3.66 7.21
CA ILE A 180 -10.75 4.48 6.02
C ILE A 180 -12.11 5.18 6.14
N TRP A 181 -12.25 6.34 5.51
CA TRP A 181 -13.53 7.02 5.31
C TRP A 181 -14.32 6.37 4.17
N TRP A 182 -15.60 6.14 4.43
CA TRP A 182 -16.57 5.61 3.49
C TRP A 182 -17.66 6.64 3.25
N GLN A 183 -18.33 6.54 2.11
CA GLN A 183 -19.51 7.31 1.76
C GLN A 183 -20.50 6.39 1.01
N ASP A 184 -21.75 6.33 1.46
CA ASP A 184 -22.80 5.61 0.72
C ASP A 184 -23.51 6.49 -0.31
N ASP A 185 -24.36 5.89 -1.14
CA ASP A 185 -25.11 6.58 -2.19
C ASP A 185 -26.04 7.71 -1.67
N SER A 186 -26.36 7.71 -0.36
CA SER A 186 -27.13 8.79 0.27
C SER A 186 -26.28 9.98 0.69
N GLY A 187 -24.95 9.88 0.55
CA GLY A 187 -23.98 10.88 0.98
C GLY A 187 -23.59 10.78 2.45
N ARG A 188 -24.05 9.74 3.18
CA ARG A 188 -23.64 9.53 4.57
C ARG A 188 -22.19 9.11 4.62
N GLU A 189 -21.42 9.74 5.50
CA GLU A 189 -19.98 9.51 5.67
C GLU A 189 -19.68 8.88 7.03
N TRP A 190 -18.78 7.89 7.07
CA TRP A 190 -18.32 7.29 8.32
C TRP A 190 -16.90 6.72 8.18
N GLN A 191 -16.23 6.44 9.31
CA GLN A 191 -14.98 5.70 9.32
C GLN A 191 -15.23 4.25 9.75
N ALA A 192 -14.61 3.30 9.05
CA ALA A 192 -14.63 1.87 9.41
C ALA A 192 -13.40 1.17 8.83
N ARG A 193 -13.00 0.05 9.45
CA ARG A 193 -11.92 -0.76 8.90
C ARG A 193 -12.39 -1.51 7.66
N ILE A 194 -11.49 -1.69 6.69
CA ILE A 194 -11.79 -2.43 5.46
C ILE A 194 -12.30 -3.84 5.79
N ARG A 195 -11.62 -4.57 6.68
CA ARG A 195 -12.04 -5.91 7.12
C ARG A 195 -13.45 -5.95 7.71
N ASP A 196 -13.83 -4.95 8.49
CA ASP A 196 -15.13 -4.94 9.19
C ASP A 196 -16.24 -4.76 8.15
N ARG A 197 -16.01 -3.91 7.16
CA ARG A 197 -16.92 -3.71 6.03
C ARG A 197 -17.08 -4.94 5.16
N VAL A 198 -15.98 -5.64 4.89
CA VAL A 198 -16.00 -6.92 4.14
C VAL A 198 -16.74 -7.99 4.93
N LEU A 199 -16.55 -8.05 6.25
CA LEU A 199 -17.28 -8.97 7.13
C LEU A 199 -18.78 -8.62 7.19
N GLU A 200 -19.16 -7.35 7.27
CA GLU A 200 -20.58 -6.92 7.21
C GLU A 200 -21.26 -7.36 5.91
N MET A 201 -20.58 -7.24 4.77
CA MET A 201 -21.12 -7.67 3.48
C MET A 201 -21.11 -9.19 3.27
N SER A 202 -20.12 -9.89 3.84
CA SER A 202 -20.00 -11.35 3.70
C SER A 202 -20.85 -12.11 4.72
N THR A 203 -21.14 -11.54 5.90
CA THR A 203 -22.13 -12.06 6.86
C THR A 203 -23.58 -11.91 6.38
N LEU A 204 -23.82 -11.18 5.28
CA LEU A 204 -25.08 -11.24 4.52
C LEU A 204 -25.16 -12.44 3.56
N ARG A 205 -24.19 -13.38 3.56
CA ARG A 205 -24.34 -14.71 2.96
C ARG A 205 -24.75 -15.73 4.03
N ALA A 206 -25.86 -16.42 3.76
CA ALA A 206 -26.61 -17.26 4.68
C ALA A 206 -26.07 -18.70 4.83
N ASP A 207 -24.84 -18.98 4.41
CA ASP A 207 -24.39 -20.34 4.11
C ASP A 207 -23.07 -20.77 4.78
N GLY A 208 -22.47 -19.93 5.64
CA GLY A 208 -21.61 -20.44 6.71
C GLY A 208 -20.27 -21.08 6.30
N ASP A 209 -19.67 -20.69 5.18
CA ASP A 209 -18.32 -21.14 4.83
C ASP A 209 -17.23 -20.28 5.47
N ALA A 210 -16.28 -20.97 6.10
CA ALA A 210 -15.18 -20.40 6.85
C ALA A 210 -14.17 -19.64 5.96
N ASN A 211 -13.61 -18.58 6.55
CA ASN A 211 -12.44 -17.87 6.06
C ASN A 211 -11.31 -18.86 5.70
N PRO A 212 -10.77 -18.87 4.47
CA PRO A 212 -9.64 -19.72 4.10
C PRO A 212 -8.33 -19.33 4.79
N TYR A 213 -8.29 -18.21 5.52
CA TYR A 213 -7.10 -17.70 6.20
C TYR A 213 -7.11 -17.81 7.74
N GLY A 214 -8.13 -18.43 8.33
CA GLY A 214 -8.20 -18.64 9.79
C GLY A 214 -8.45 -17.39 10.62
#